data_AF-A0A8C0H9E9-F1
#
_entry.id   AF-A0A8C0H9E9-F1
#
_cell.length_a   1.000
_cell.length_b   1.000
_cell.length_c   1.000
_cell.angle_alpha   90.00
_cell.angle_beta   90.00
_cell.angle_gamma   90.00
#
_symmetry.space_group_name_H-M   'P 1'
#
loop_
_entity.id
_entity.type
_entity.pdbx_description
1 polymer ?
#
loop_
_entity_poly.entity_id
_entity_poly.type
_entity_poly.pdbx_seq_one_letter_code
_entity_poly.pdbx_strand_id
1 'polypeptide(L)'
;AYEIFLQQEDRENRRLQEASMRLEQENDDLAHELVTSKIALRNDLDQAEDKADVLNKELLLTKQKLVETEEEKRKQEEETAQVSRVKIKDPYKEKKLTFSISEHLFNRLEKQQTASKEELEVVKGKVMACKHCSEIFSKEGALKLAAISRETQGIERDEEKDALKKQLREMELELAQTKLQLVEAKCKIQELEHQRGTLMNEIQAAKNSWFSKTLNSIKTAASTQPAQQPPPSQPPKDSST
;
A
#
# COMPACT_ATOMS: atom_id res chain seq x y z
N ALA A 1 51.74 92.47 -36.37
CA ALA A 1 52.24 91.43 -35.45
C ALA A 1 51.30 91.23 -34.27
N TYR A 2 51.01 92.28 -33.48
CA TYR A 2 50.11 92.21 -32.33
C TYR A 2 48.66 91.82 -32.67
N GLU A 3 48.07 92.39 -33.73
CA GLU A 3 46.70 92.04 -34.16
C GLU A 3 46.57 90.58 -34.64
N ILE A 4 47.57 90.06 -35.34
CA ILE A 4 47.61 88.67 -35.80
C ILE A 4 47.68 87.72 -34.60
N PHE A 5 48.47 88.09 -33.58
CA PHE A 5 48.57 87.34 -32.33
C PHE A 5 47.25 87.33 -31.56
N LEU A 6 46.60 88.49 -31.38
CA LEU A 6 45.28 88.57 -30.74
C LEU A 6 44.22 87.76 -31.49
N GLN A 7 44.20 87.82 -32.83
CA GLN A 7 43.25 87.04 -33.63
C GLN A 7 43.49 85.53 -33.49
N GLN A 8 44.74 85.10 -33.32
CA GLN A 8 45.07 83.70 -33.08
C GLN A 8 44.63 83.26 -31.68
N GLU A 9 44.87 84.09 -30.67
CA GLU A 9 44.44 83.85 -29.28
C GLU A 9 42.90 83.75 -29.19
N ASP A 10 42.16 84.64 -29.85
CA ASP A 10 40.70 84.60 -29.89
C ASP A 10 40.15 83.32 -30.55
N ARG A 11 40.81 82.82 -31.60
CA ARG A 11 40.43 81.56 -32.25
C ARG A 11 40.72 80.36 -31.35
N GLU A 12 41.84 80.39 -30.64
CA GLU A 12 42.23 79.32 -29.73
C GLU A 12 41.30 79.27 -28.51
N ASN A 13 40.97 80.41 -27.93
CA ASN A 13 40.01 80.53 -26.83
C ASN A 13 38.63 80.01 -27.24
N ARG A 14 38.16 80.35 -28.44
CA ARG A 14 36.90 79.81 -28.99
C ARG A 14 36.92 78.29 -29.14
N ARG A 15 38.02 77.72 -29.66
CA ARG A 15 38.19 76.26 -29.77
C ARG A 15 38.20 75.57 -28.41
N LEU A 16 38.87 76.16 -27.42
CA LEU A 16 38.91 75.64 -26.05
C LEU A 16 37.53 75.70 -25.39
N GLN A 17 36.77 76.78 -25.60
CA GLN A 17 35.39 76.90 -25.11
C GLN A 17 34.47 75.85 -25.74
N GLU A 18 34.57 75.63 -27.05
CA GLU A 18 33.80 74.59 -27.76
C GLU A 18 34.15 73.19 -27.24
N ALA A 19 35.45 72.92 -27.00
CA ALA A 19 35.90 71.65 -26.43
C ALA A 19 35.42 71.45 -24.98
N SER A 20 35.46 72.50 -24.14
CA SER A 20 34.96 72.44 -22.75
C SER A 20 33.47 72.11 -22.72
N MET A 21 32.67 72.81 -23.54
CA MET A 21 31.22 72.59 -23.61
C MET A 21 30.89 71.17 -24.05
N ARG A 22 31.64 70.62 -25.01
CA ARG A 22 31.49 69.23 -25.44
C ARG A 22 31.83 68.24 -24.32
N LEU A 23 32.94 68.46 -23.63
CA LEU A 23 33.37 67.58 -22.53
C LEU A 23 32.40 67.66 -21.34
N GLU A 24 31.84 68.83 -21.05
CA GLU A 24 30.80 69.01 -20.05
C GLU A 24 29.54 68.20 -20.41
N GLN A 25 29.10 68.28 -21.67
CA GLN A 25 27.96 67.49 -22.13
C GLN A 25 28.22 65.97 -22.07
N GLU A 26 29.39 65.52 -22.54
CA GLU A 26 29.78 64.10 -22.46
C GLU A 26 29.88 63.64 -20.99
N ASN A 27 30.32 64.51 -20.07
CA ASN A 27 30.34 64.22 -18.64
C ASN A 27 28.93 64.06 -18.06
N ASP A 28 28.02 64.98 -18.39
CA ASP A 28 26.62 64.96 -17.94
C ASP A 28 25.89 63.71 -18.45
N ASP A 29 26.10 63.35 -19.72
CA ASP A 29 25.52 62.14 -20.33
C ASP A 29 26.03 60.88 -19.61
N LEU A 30 27.34 60.77 -19.38
CA LEU A 30 27.94 59.65 -18.65
C LEU A 30 27.46 59.58 -17.20
N ALA A 31 27.30 60.73 -16.53
CA ALA A 31 26.77 60.79 -15.17
C ALA A 31 25.32 60.30 -15.13
N HIS A 32 24.49 60.69 -16.09
CA HIS A 32 23.10 60.23 -16.18
C HIS A 32 23.02 58.72 -16.47
N GLU A 33 23.80 58.20 -17.42
CA GLU A 33 23.87 56.77 -17.72
C GLU A 33 24.30 55.96 -16.50
N LEU A 34 25.32 56.42 -15.78
CA LEU A 34 25.81 55.76 -14.58
C LEU A 34 24.74 55.71 -13.48
N VAL A 35 24.00 56.81 -13.26
CA VAL A 35 22.92 56.84 -12.28
C VAL A 35 21.78 55.91 -12.69
N THR A 36 21.39 55.91 -13.96
CA THR A 36 20.32 55.05 -14.48
C THR A 36 20.70 53.58 -14.38
N SER A 37 21.92 53.23 -14.79
CA SER A 37 22.44 51.86 -14.67
C SER A 37 22.52 51.42 -13.20
N LYS A 38 22.97 52.29 -12.31
CA LYS A 38 23.03 52.01 -10.87
C LYS A 38 21.65 51.75 -10.27
N ILE A 39 20.63 52.52 -10.65
CA ILE A 39 19.25 52.30 -10.20
C ILE A 39 18.72 50.97 -10.72
N ALA A 40 18.93 50.67 -12.01
CA ALA A 40 18.50 49.42 -12.62
C ALA A 40 19.14 48.20 -11.92
N LEU A 41 20.46 48.20 -11.74
CA LEU A 41 21.17 47.11 -11.05
C LEU A 41 20.72 46.93 -9.60
N ARG A 42 20.36 48.01 -8.91
CA ARG A 42 19.84 47.92 -7.55
C ARG A 42 18.45 47.28 -7.52
N ASN A 43 17.57 47.66 -8.44
CA ASN A 43 16.25 47.04 -8.58
C ASN A 43 16.37 45.54 -8.94
N ASP A 44 17.30 45.19 -9.82
CA ASP A 44 17.55 43.79 -10.18
C ASP A 44 18.09 42.97 -9.00
N LEU A 45 18.97 43.57 -8.19
CA LEU A 45 19.47 42.97 -6.96
C LEU A 45 18.34 42.75 -5.94
N ASP A 46 17.55 43.78 -5.65
CA ASP A 46 16.41 43.70 -4.74
C ASP A 46 15.43 42.60 -5.19
N GLN A 47 15.15 42.51 -6.50
CA GLN A 47 14.28 41.46 -7.05
C GLN A 47 14.89 40.06 -6.92
N ALA A 48 16.22 39.93 -7.10
CA ALA A 48 16.91 38.65 -6.94
C ALA A 48 16.89 38.19 -5.47
N GLU A 49 17.06 39.11 -4.52
CA GLU A 49 16.97 38.87 -3.08
C GLU A 49 15.56 38.41 -2.69
N ASP A 50 14.50 39.12 -3.13
CA ASP A 50 13.10 38.72 -2.89
C ASP A 50 12.81 37.31 -3.41
N LYS A 51 13.29 36.98 -4.62
CA LYS A 51 13.13 35.64 -5.20
C LYS A 51 13.86 34.58 -4.39
N ALA A 52 15.08 34.87 -3.93
CA ALA A 52 15.83 33.94 -3.08
C ALA A 52 15.09 33.65 -1.77
N ASP A 53 14.51 34.68 -1.15
CA ASP A 53 13.72 34.56 0.07
C ASP A 53 12.44 33.73 -0.13
N VAL A 54 11.73 33.95 -1.23
CA VAL A 54 10.55 33.14 -1.60
C VAL A 54 10.94 31.68 -1.81
N LEU A 55 11.97 31.42 -2.61
CA LEU A 55 12.44 30.05 -2.87
C LEU A 55 12.90 29.36 -1.58
N ASN A 56 13.56 30.08 -0.67
CA ASN A 56 14.00 29.51 0.60
C ASN A 56 12.81 29.14 1.50
N LYS A 57 11.75 29.97 1.54
CA LYS A 57 10.49 29.65 2.25
C LYS A 57 9.79 28.43 1.64
N GLU A 58 9.67 28.37 0.32
CA GLU A 58 9.07 27.23 -0.38
C GLU A 58 9.85 25.94 -0.17
N LEU A 59 11.19 26.02 -0.20
CA LEU A 59 12.07 24.89 0.09
C LEU A 59 11.85 24.37 1.50
N LEU A 60 11.76 25.26 2.49
CA LEU A 60 11.50 24.88 3.88
C LEU A 60 10.12 24.20 4.03
N LEU A 61 9.07 24.77 3.44
CA LEU A 61 7.73 24.18 3.44
C LEU A 61 7.71 22.80 2.77
N THR A 62 8.43 22.64 1.67
CA THR A 62 8.53 21.35 0.96
C THR A 62 9.28 20.31 1.78
N LYS A 63 10.38 20.70 2.43
CA LYS A 63 11.12 19.83 3.36
C LYS A 63 10.24 19.38 4.52
N GLN A 64 9.48 20.29 5.11
CA GLN A 64 8.55 19.96 6.21
C GLN A 64 7.50 18.93 5.76
N LYS A 65 6.86 19.16 4.61
CA LYS A 65 5.88 18.21 4.04
C LYS A 65 6.49 16.85 3.70
N LEU A 66 7.75 16.82 3.25
CA LEU A 66 8.46 15.58 2.99
C LEU A 66 8.65 14.77 4.27
N VAL A 67 9.13 15.41 5.34
CA VAL A 67 9.30 14.75 6.65
C VAL A 67 7.97 14.19 7.16
N GLU A 68 6.89 14.98 7.13
CA GLU A 68 5.56 14.52 7.53
C GLU A 68 5.09 13.31 6.71
N THR A 69 5.35 13.32 5.39
CA THR A 69 4.99 12.21 4.50
C THR A 69 5.82 10.96 4.78
N GLU A 70 7.12 11.12 5.07
CA GLU A 70 8.02 10.02 5.43
C GLU A 70 7.64 9.39 6.77
N GLU A 71 7.25 10.20 7.75
CA GLU A 71 6.77 9.74 9.05
C GLU A 71 5.45 8.95 8.93
N GLU A 72 4.49 9.46 8.16
CA GLU A 72 3.23 8.77 7.90
C GLU A 72 3.45 7.45 7.15
N LYS A 73 4.33 7.44 6.15
CA LYS A 73 4.73 6.22 5.45
C LYS A 73 5.34 5.19 6.42
N ARG A 74 6.27 5.61 7.28
CA ARG A 74 6.88 4.73 8.29
C ARG A 74 5.83 4.13 9.21
N LYS A 75 4.87 4.94 9.67
CA LYS A 75 3.76 4.48 10.51
C LYS A 75 2.89 3.45 9.78
N GLN A 76 2.55 3.67 8.53
CA GLN A 76 1.78 2.71 7.72
C GLN A 76 2.54 1.40 7.49
N GLU A 77 3.86 1.46 7.29
CA GLU A 77 4.72 0.28 7.20
C GLU A 77 4.74 -0.52 8.51
N GLU A 78 4.81 0.16 9.66
CA GLU A 78 4.74 -0.46 10.98
C GLU A 78 3.39 -1.12 11.24
N GLU A 79 2.28 -0.45 10.93
CA GLU A 79 0.91 -1.01 11.03
C GLU A 79 0.75 -2.24 10.12
N THR A 80 1.24 -2.16 8.88
CA THR A 80 1.22 -3.28 7.93
C THR A 80 2.05 -4.45 8.46
N ALA A 81 3.23 -4.18 9.04
CA ALA A 81 4.08 -5.20 9.66
C ALA A 81 3.47 -5.79 10.94
N GLN A 82 2.66 -5.04 11.68
CA GLN A 82 1.93 -5.54 12.83
C GLN A 82 0.79 -6.46 12.40
N VAL A 83 -0.02 -6.02 11.43
CA VAL A 83 -1.13 -6.81 10.86
C VAL A 83 -0.63 -8.11 10.24
N SER A 84 0.50 -8.09 9.52
CA SER A 84 1.09 -9.31 8.96
C SER A 84 1.56 -10.29 10.03
N ARG A 85 2.16 -9.79 11.13
CA ARG A 85 2.57 -10.62 12.27
C ARG A 85 1.40 -11.26 13.01
N VAL A 86 0.30 -10.53 13.21
CA VAL A 86 -0.92 -11.06 13.84
C VAL A 86 -1.56 -12.12 12.94
N LYS A 87 -1.75 -11.81 11.65
CA LYS A 87 -2.30 -12.75 10.65
C LYS A 87 -1.50 -14.04 10.50
N ILE A 88 -0.20 -14.04 10.76
CA ILE A 88 0.62 -15.27 10.74
C ILE A 88 0.58 -15.97 12.11
N LYS A 89 0.60 -15.27 13.24
CA LYS A 89 0.64 -15.95 14.56
C LYS A 89 -0.67 -16.66 14.92
N ASP A 90 -1.81 -16.08 14.57
CA ASP A 90 -3.13 -16.62 14.91
C ASP A 90 -3.42 -18.00 14.26
N PRO A 91 -3.25 -18.19 12.94
CA PRO A 91 -3.50 -19.49 12.32
C PRO A 91 -2.51 -20.57 12.75
N TYR A 92 -1.29 -20.22 13.18
CA TYR A 92 -0.33 -21.22 13.66
C TYR A 92 -0.71 -21.76 15.05
N LYS A 93 -1.22 -20.89 15.94
CA LYS A 93 -1.70 -21.31 17.26
C LYS A 93 -2.97 -22.16 17.14
N GLU A 94 -3.90 -21.73 16.30
CA GLU A 94 -5.14 -22.45 16.04
C GLU A 94 -4.87 -23.83 15.45
N LYS A 95 -4.07 -23.91 14.36
CA LYS A 95 -3.68 -25.20 13.75
C LYS A 95 -2.98 -26.13 14.73
N LYS A 96 -2.13 -25.61 15.60
CA LYS A 96 -1.41 -26.42 16.61
C LYS A 96 -2.38 -26.99 17.66
N LEU A 97 -3.34 -26.19 18.12
CA LEU A 97 -4.37 -26.64 19.06
C LEU A 97 -5.28 -27.69 18.41
N THR A 98 -5.75 -27.45 17.19
CA THR A 98 -6.56 -28.40 16.42
C THR A 98 -5.82 -29.72 16.23
N PHE A 99 -4.55 -29.69 15.81
CA PHE A 99 -3.74 -30.90 15.65
C PHE A 99 -3.62 -31.69 16.95
N SER A 100 -3.32 -31.01 18.07
CA SER A 100 -3.17 -31.67 19.37
C SER A 100 -4.48 -32.27 19.89
N ILE A 101 -5.62 -31.62 19.65
CA ILE A 101 -6.94 -32.17 19.98
C ILE A 101 -7.25 -33.39 19.11
N SER A 102 -7.03 -33.31 17.79
CA SER A 102 -7.24 -34.44 16.88
C SER A 102 -6.37 -35.65 17.24
N GLU A 103 -5.10 -35.44 17.58
CA GLU A 103 -4.19 -36.49 18.04
C GLU A 103 -4.67 -37.11 19.36
N HIS A 104 -5.11 -36.30 20.32
CA HIS A 104 -5.64 -36.80 21.59
C HIS A 104 -6.91 -37.64 21.38
N LEU A 105 -7.83 -37.18 20.55
CA LEU A 105 -9.06 -37.88 20.23
C LEU A 105 -8.79 -39.19 19.48
N PHE A 106 -7.86 -39.20 18.53
CA PHE A 106 -7.46 -40.41 17.80
C PHE A 106 -6.91 -41.47 18.76
N ASN A 107 -5.95 -41.09 19.60
CA ASN A 107 -5.36 -42.00 20.60
C ASN A 107 -6.41 -42.55 21.58
N ARG A 108 -7.39 -41.72 21.97
CA ARG A 108 -8.46 -42.15 22.89
C ARG A 108 -9.42 -43.12 22.21
N LEU A 109 -9.76 -42.88 20.95
CA LEU A 109 -10.60 -43.76 20.14
C LEU A 109 -9.90 -45.11 19.90
N GLU A 110 -8.62 -45.10 19.55
CA GLU A 110 -7.82 -46.31 19.33
C GLU A 110 -7.74 -47.16 20.61
N LYS A 111 -7.49 -46.54 21.77
CA LYS A 111 -7.52 -47.24 23.06
C LYS A 111 -8.87 -47.87 23.36
N GLN A 112 -9.98 -47.14 23.14
CA GLN A 112 -11.32 -47.70 23.31
C GLN A 112 -11.60 -48.86 22.36
N GLN A 113 -11.19 -48.74 21.09
CA GLN A 113 -11.38 -49.80 20.09
C GLN A 113 -10.60 -51.06 20.47
N THR A 114 -9.38 -50.90 20.98
CA THR A 114 -8.54 -52.04 21.40
C THR A 114 -9.12 -52.71 22.65
N ALA A 115 -9.54 -51.93 23.64
CA ALA A 115 -10.17 -52.43 24.86
C ALA A 115 -11.50 -53.16 24.57
N SER A 116 -12.36 -52.58 23.74
CA SER A 116 -13.62 -53.21 23.33
C SER A 116 -13.38 -54.52 22.55
N LYS A 117 -12.35 -54.56 21.69
CA LYS A 117 -11.96 -55.77 20.97
C LYS A 117 -11.44 -56.86 21.92
N GLU A 118 -10.64 -56.51 22.93
CA GLU A 118 -10.19 -57.45 23.96
C GLU A 118 -11.34 -57.98 24.80
N GLU A 119 -12.24 -57.12 25.26
CA GLU A 119 -13.45 -57.54 25.99
C GLU A 119 -14.32 -58.47 25.14
N LEU A 120 -14.48 -58.17 23.85
CA LEU A 120 -15.21 -59.03 22.92
C LEU A 120 -14.54 -60.40 22.76
N GLU A 121 -13.21 -60.47 22.65
CA GLU A 121 -12.49 -61.75 22.60
C GLU A 121 -12.59 -62.53 23.93
N VAL A 122 -12.62 -61.85 25.09
CA VAL A 122 -12.87 -62.51 26.38
C VAL A 122 -14.28 -63.08 26.45
N VAL A 123 -15.30 -62.31 26.07
CA VAL A 123 -16.69 -62.78 26.01
C VAL A 123 -16.81 -63.97 25.08
N LYS A 124 -16.24 -63.87 23.89
CA LYS A 124 -16.18 -64.95 22.90
C LYS A 124 -15.47 -66.19 23.44
N GLY A 125 -14.34 -66.04 24.13
CA GLY A 125 -13.66 -67.14 24.79
C GLY A 125 -14.54 -67.86 25.81
N LYS A 126 -15.27 -67.10 26.65
CA LYS A 126 -16.22 -67.65 27.62
C LYS A 126 -17.42 -68.35 26.94
N VAL A 127 -17.96 -67.77 25.87
CA VAL A 127 -19.05 -68.34 25.06
C VAL A 127 -18.63 -69.68 24.44
N MET A 128 -17.43 -69.74 23.86
CA MET A 128 -16.92 -70.96 23.22
C MET A 128 -16.51 -72.05 24.23
N ALA A 129 -16.19 -71.69 25.48
CA ALA A 129 -15.91 -72.65 26.55
C ALA A 129 -17.18 -73.33 27.12
N CYS A 130 -18.35 -72.74 26.91
CA CYS A 130 -19.63 -73.34 27.29
C CYS A 130 -20.12 -74.29 26.20
N LYS A 131 -20.32 -75.57 26.54
CA LYS A 131 -20.75 -76.61 25.58
C LYS A 131 -22.05 -76.24 24.86
N HIS A 132 -23.05 -75.76 25.61
CA HIS A 132 -24.35 -75.36 25.05
C HIS A 132 -24.26 -74.09 24.17
N CYS A 133 -23.47 -73.09 24.58
CA CYS A 133 -23.34 -71.84 23.82
C CYS A 133 -22.46 -71.99 22.57
N SER A 134 -21.47 -72.89 22.58
CA SER A 134 -20.57 -73.15 21.45
C SER A 134 -21.26 -73.81 20.24
N GLU A 135 -22.39 -74.48 20.46
CA GLU A 135 -23.23 -75.06 19.41
C GLU A 135 -24.16 -74.00 18.77
N ILE A 136 -24.47 -72.94 19.53
CA ILE A 136 -25.40 -71.86 19.15
C ILE A 136 -24.67 -70.70 18.45
N PHE A 137 -23.42 -70.40 18.83
CA PHE A 137 -22.64 -69.29 18.27
C PHE A 137 -21.48 -69.76 17.37
N SER A 138 -21.19 -69.00 16.32
CA SER A 138 -20.02 -69.21 15.45
C SER A 138 -18.73 -68.69 16.08
N LYS A 139 -17.58 -69.09 15.53
CA LYS A 139 -16.26 -68.59 15.94
C LYS A 139 -16.07 -67.11 15.62
N GLU A 140 -16.99 -66.49 14.90
CA GLU A 140 -17.05 -65.07 14.55
C GLU A 140 -18.08 -64.32 15.41
N GLY A 141 -18.71 -64.99 16.39
CA GLY A 141 -19.74 -64.42 17.27
C GLY A 141 -21.15 -64.36 16.66
N ALA A 142 -21.35 -64.91 15.46
CA ALA A 142 -22.64 -64.92 14.78
C ALA A 142 -23.47 -66.16 15.16
N LEU A 143 -24.76 -65.99 15.43
CA LEU A 143 -25.68 -67.09 15.74
C LEU A 143 -25.82 -68.06 14.55
N LYS A 144 -25.63 -69.36 14.81
CA LYS A 144 -25.90 -70.45 13.86
C LYS A 144 -27.28 -71.02 14.18
N LEU A 145 -28.20 -70.89 13.23
CA LEU A 145 -29.62 -71.26 13.27
C LEU A 145 -30.60 -70.27 13.90
N ALA A 146 -31.75 -70.25 13.20
CA ALA A 146 -32.80 -69.27 13.17
C ALA A 146 -33.69 -69.30 14.40
N ALA A 147 -34.24 -68.12 14.71
CA ALA A 147 -35.47 -67.86 15.44
C ALA A 147 -35.75 -68.80 16.64
N ILE A 148 -35.44 -68.33 17.85
CA ILE A 148 -36.34 -68.26 19.03
C ILE A 148 -35.48 -67.93 20.27
N SER A 149 -35.51 -66.65 20.65
CA SER A 149 -35.49 -66.11 22.02
C SER A 149 -35.39 -64.59 21.88
N ARG A 150 -36.47 -63.97 21.38
CA ARG A 150 -36.41 -62.63 20.78
C ARG A 150 -36.89 -61.51 21.70
N GLU A 151 -37.23 -61.78 22.95
CA GLU A 151 -37.98 -60.81 23.75
C GLU A 151 -37.17 -60.13 24.86
N THR A 152 -35.98 -60.62 25.20
CA THR A 152 -35.14 -59.98 26.25
C THR A 152 -33.74 -59.61 25.75
N GLN A 153 -33.09 -60.45 24.94
CA GLN A 153 -31.86 -60.07 24.21
C GLN A 153 -32.12 -59.21 22.97
N GLY A 154 -33.36 -59.21 22.45
CA GLY A 154 -33.75 -58.34 21.35
C GLY A 154 -33.82 -56.88 21.79
N ILE A 155 -34.22 -56.61 23.03
CA ILE A 155 -34.43 -55.25 23.54
C ILE A 155 -33.09 -54.55 23.75
N GLU A 156 -32.14 -55.12 24.50
CA GLU A 156 -30.84 -54.46 24.76
C GLU A 156 -30.00 -54.27 23.48
N ARG A 157 -30.02 -55.25 22.56
CA ARG A 157 -29.27 -55.17 21.31
C ARG A 157 -29.91 -54.24 20.28
N ASP A 158 -31.22 -54.04 20.36
CA ASP A 158 -31.94 -53.05 19.54
C ASP A 158 -31.76 -51.65 20.13
N GLU A 159 -31.70 -51.50 21.47
CA GLU A 159 -31.34 -50.26 22.16
C GLU A 159 -29.90 -49.82 21.86
N GLU A 160 -28.92 -50.72 21.92
CA GLU A 160 -27.52 -50.41 21.58
C GLU A 160 -27.37 -50.04 20.09
N LYS A 161 -28.06 -50.76 19.20
CA LYS A 161 -28.12 -50.47 17.77
C LYS A 161 -28.78 -49.11 17.50
N ASP A 162 -29.82 -48.76 18.23
CA ASP A 162 -30.49 -47.47 18.10
C ASP A 162 -29.67 -46.32 18.70
N ALA A 163 -28.90 -46.58 19.77
CA ALA A 163 -27.90 -45.65 20.29
C ALA A 163 -26.78 -45.39 19.28
N LEU A 164 -26.23 -46.43 18.63
CA LEU A 164 -25.22 -46.28 17.57
C LEU A 164 -25.76 -45.54 16.34
N LYS A 165 -26.99 -45.83 15.90
CA LYS A 165 -27.64 -45.05 14.83
C LYS A 165 -27.90 -43.60 15.22
N LYS A 166 -28.17 -43.34 16.50
CA LYS A 166 -28.33 -41.97 17.01
C LYS A 166 -27.00 -41.24 16.96
N GLN A 167 -25.92 -41.85 17.46
CA GLN A 167 -24.56 -41.29 17.37
C GLN A 167 -24.10 -41.07 15.92
N LEU A 168 -24.41 -42.00 15.02
CA LEU A 168 -24.11 -41.85 13.60
C LEU A 168 -24.79 -40.61 13.03
N ARG A 169 -26.10 -40.45 13.28
CA ARG A 169 -26.87 -39.27 12.84
C ARG A 169 -26.36 -37.97 13.46
N GLU A 170 -25.94 -38.03 14.71
CA GLU A 170 -25.39 -36.88 15.44
C GLU A 170 -24.03 -36.47 14.86
N MET A 171 -23.14 -37.42 14.58
CA MET A 171 -21.88 -37.16 13.87
C MET A 171 -22.09 -36.71 12.42
N GLU A 172 -23.09 -37.23 11.72
CA GLU A 172 -23.46 -36.76 10.37
C GLU A 172 -23.94 -35.30 10.40
N LEU A 173 -24.71 -34.93 11.43
CA LEU A 173 -25.18 -33.55 11.64
C LEU A 173 -24.00 -32.62 11.95
N GLU A 174 -23.12 -33.00 12.88
CA GLU A 174 -21.91 -32.24 13.23
C GLU A 174 -20.99 -32.07 12.01
N LEU A 175 -20.86 -33.12 11.19
CA LEU A 175 -20.10 -33.06 9.95
C LEU A 175 -20.74 -32.10 8.95
N ALA A 176 -22.06 -32.13 8.78
CA ALA A 176 -22.78 -31.19 7.92
C ALA A 176 -22.62 -29.75 8.40
N GLN A 177 -22.70 -29.52 9.71
CA GLN A 177 -22.54 -28.20 10.32
C GLN A 177 -21.10 -27.68 10.15
N THR A 178 -20.09 -28.52 10.35
CA THR A 178 -18.68 -28.17 10.13
C THR A 178 -18.40 -27.89 8.66
N LYS A 179 -18.98 -28.67 7.74
CA LYS A 179 -18.89 -28.42 6.29
C LYS A 179 -19.52 -27.08 5.91
N LEU A 180 -20.66 -26.73 6.50
CA LEU A 180 -21.30 -25.44 6.29
C LEU A 180 -20.39 -24.30 6.77
N GLN A 181 -19.87 -24.37 7.99
CA GLN A 181 -18.94 -23.37 8.52
C GLN A 181 -17.68 -23.22 7.66
N LEU A 182 -17.15 -24.32 7.12
CA LEU A 182 -16.02 -24.28 6.20
C LEU A 182 -16.36 -23.54 4.90
N VAL A 183 -17.54 -23.76 4.33
CA VAL A 183 -18.01 -23.06 3.13
C VAL A 183 -18.20 -21.57 3.43
N GLU A 184 -18.82 -21.22 4.56
CA GLU A 184 -19.00 -19.83 4.99
C GLU A 184 -17.66 -19.12 5.18
N ALA A 185 -16.70 -19.77 5.84
CA ALA A 185 -15.35 -19.25 6.01
C ALA A 185 -14.63 -19.06 4.66
N LYS A 186 -14.76 -20.02 3.73
CA LYS A 186 -14.19 -19.89 2.38
C LYS A 186 -14.81 -18.73 1.60
N CYS A 187 -16.13 -18.59 1.63
CA CYS A 187 -16.83 -17.46 1.00
C CYS A 187 -16.37 -16.13 1.61
N LYS A 188 -16.19 -16.08 2.94
CA LYS A 188 -15.69 -14.87 3.62
C LYS A 188 -14.27 -14.52 3.21
N ILE A 189 -13.39 -15.51 3.09
CA ILE A 189 -12.02 -15.31 2.59
C ILE A 189 -12.06 -14.77 1.16
N GLN A 190 -12.87 -15.37 0.28
CA GLN A 190 -12.98 -14.95 -1.11
C GLN A 190 -13.50 -13.51 -1.24
N GLU A 191 -14.47 -13.12 -0.42
CA GLU A 191 -14.96 -11.74 -0.33
C GLU A 191 -13.85 -10.78 0.11
N LEU A 192 -13.09 -11.13 1.15
CA LEU A 192 -11.98 -10.31 1.63
C LEU A 192 -10.85 -10.19 0.58
N GLU A 193 -10.58 -11.25 -0.18
CA GLU A 193 -9.62 -11.22 -1.28
C GLU A 193 -10.08 -10.31 -2.41
N HIS A 194 -11.38 -10.31 -2.73
CA HIS A 194 -11.96 -9.39 -3.70
C HIS A 194 -11.86 -7.94 -3.22
N GLN A 195 -12.25 -7.66 -1.98
CA GLN A 195 -12.12 -6.32 -1.36
C GLN A 195 -10.68 -5.83 -1.38
N ARG A 196 -9.72 -6.69 -1.03
CA ARG A 196 -8.29 -6.38 -1.13
C ARG A 196 -7.87 -6.05 -2.57
N GLY A 197 -8.35 -6.82 -3.55
CA GLY A 197 -8.08 -6.57 -4.97
C GLY A 197 -8.61 -5.22 -5.44
N THR A 198 -9.83 -4.86 -5.04
CA THR A 198 -10.45 -3.57 -5.33
C THR A 198 -9.65 -2.41 -4.70
N LEU A 199 -9.34 -2.50 -3.40
CA LEU A 199 -8.53 -1.48 -2.71
C LEU A 199 -7.14 -1.33 -3.34
N MET A 200 -6.51 -2.43 -3.76
CA MET A 200 -5.21 -2.38 -4.45
C MET A 200 -5.30 -1.67 -5.79
N ASN A 201 -6.36 -1.93 -6.57
CA ASN A 201 -6.61 -1.23 -7.83
C ASN A 201 -6.89 0.26 -7.60
N GLU A 202 -7.63 0.62 -6.55
CA GLU A 202 -7.88 2.01 -6.17
C GLU A 202 -6.58 2.73 -5.78
N ILE A 203 -5.73 2.11 -4.95
CA ILE A 203 -4.40 2.65 -4.60
C ILE A 203 -3.56 2.85 -5.86
N GLN A 204 -3.56 1.89 -6.79
CA GLN A 204 -2.79 1.98 -8.02
C GLN A 204 -3.35 3.06 -8.98
N ALA A 205 -4.67 3.20 -9.06
CA ALA A 205 -5.31 4.25 -9.83
C ALA A 205 -5.06 5.65 -9.22
N ALA A 206 -5.16 5.79 -7.90
CA ALA A 206 -4.83 7.02 -7.18
C ALA A 206 -3.36 7.38 -7.37
N LYS A 207 -2.45 6.41 -7.32
CA LYS A 207 -1.03 6.57 -7.61
C LYS A 207 -0.83 7.06 -9.04
N ASN A 208 -1.37 6.38 -10.05
CA ASN A 208 -1.20 6.78 -11.45
C ASN A 208 -1.82 8.16 -11.75
N SER A 209 -2.93 8.49 -11.11
CA SER A 209 -3.60 9.80 -11.21
C SER A 209 -2.77 10.90 -10.56
N TRP A 210 -2.26 10.67 -9.35
CA TRP A 210 -1.38 11.61 -8.65
C TRP A 210 -0.08 11.81 -9.44
N PHE A 211 0.64 10.75 -9.79
CA PHE A 211 1.90 10.83 -10.55
C PHE A 211 1.70 11.61 -11.86
N SER A 212 0.61 11.35 -12.60
CA SER A 212 0.32 12.06 -13.84
C SER A 212 -0.04 13.52 -13.61
N LYS A 213 -0.84 13.85 -12.59
CA LYS A 213 -1.23 15.23 -12.26
C LYS A 213 -0.06 16.07 -11.76
N THR A 214 0.82 15.51 -10.95
CA THR A 214 2.00 16.21 -10.43
C THR A 214 3.06 16.39 -11.50
N LEU A 215 3.37 15.37 -12.31
CA LEU A 215 4.32 15.50 -13.42
C LEU A 215 3.83 16.52 -14.46
N ASN A 216 2.55 16.51 -14.80
CA ASN A 216 1.98 17.50 -15.71
C ASN A 216 1.95 18.91 -15.10
N SER A 217 1.64 19.07 -13.81
CA SER A 217 1.69 20.38 -13.15
C SER A 217 3.12 20.95 -13.10
N ILE A 218 4.13 20.11 -12.84
CA ILE A 218 5.54 20.53 -12.86
C ILE A 218 5.96 20.89 -14.29
N LYS A 219 5.56 20.11 -15.30
CA LYS A 219 5.86 20.40 -16.70
C LYS A 219 5.22 21.71 -17.18
N THR A 220 3.99 22.00 -16.77
CA THR A 220 3.31 23.26 -17.11
C THR A 220 3.92 24.44 -16.37
N ALA A 221 4.29 24.29 -15.09
CA ALA A 221 4.97 25.34 -14.33
C ALA A 221 6.39 25.64 -14.88
N ALA A 222 7.11 24.62 -15.35
CA ALA A 222 8.42 24.77 -16.01
C ALA A 222 8.33 25.25 -17.47
N SER A 223 7.14 25.19 -18.10
CA SER A 223 6.92 25.64 -19.48
C SER A 223 6.42 27.08 -19.60
N THR A 224 6.47 27.86 -18.51
CA THR A 224 6.28 29.31 -18.58
C THR A 224 7.53 29.93 -19.22
N GLN A 225 7.60 29.90 -20.56
CA GLN A 225 8.56 30.70 -21.30
C GLN A 225 8.25 32.20 -21.14
N PRO A 226 9.29 33.05 -21.11
CA PRO A 226 9.16 34.49 -20.95
C PRO A 226 8.40 35.12 -22.11
N ALA A 227 7.65 36.19 -21.79
CA ALA A 227 6.90 37.02 -22.72
C ALA A 227 7.71 37.34 -23.99
N GLN A 228 7.13 37.03 -25.15
CA GLN A 228 7.62 37.46 -26.45
C GLN A 228 7.71 38.99 -26.49
N GLN A 229 8.92 39.50 -26.75
CA GLN A 229 9.14 40.90 -27.10
C GLN A 229 8.44 41.24 -28.42
N PRO A 230 7.86 42.44 -28.58
CA PRO A 230 7.26 42.87 -29.84
C PRO A 230 8.34 43.07 -30.92
N PRO A 231 8.02 42.82 -32.21
CA PRO A 231 9.00 42.87 -33.29
C PRO A 231 9.45 44.31 -33.60
N PRO A 232 10.70 44.50 -34.08
CA PRO A 232 11.23 45.83 -34.38
C PRO A 232 10.58 46.42 -35.63
N SER A 233 10.12 47.66 -35.50
CA SER A 233 9.61 48.52 -36.57
C SER A 233 10.69 48.77 -37.63
N GLN A 234 10.43 48.45 -38.89
CA GLN A 234 11.30 48.82 -40.02
C GLN A 234 11.12 50.30 -40.41
N PRO A 235 12.18 51.00 -40.86
CA PRO A 235 12.07 52.37 -41.37
C PRO A 235 11.51 52.40 -42.81
N PRO A 236 10.92 53.53 -43.25
CA PRO A 236 10.25 53.63 -44.54
C PRO A 236 11.27 53.55 -45.69
N LYS A 237 10.91 52.82 -46.75
CA LYS A 237 11.64 52.84 -48.02
C LYS A 237 11.29 54.12 -48.77
N ASP A 238 12.30 54.95 -48.99
CA ASP A 238 12.24 56.04 -49.93
C ASP A 238 12.03 55.53 -51.36
N SER A 239 11.10 56.20 -52.03
CA SER A 239 10.83 56.15 -53.46
C SER A 239 12.03 56.66 -54.27
N SER A 240 12.52 55.88 -55.23
CA SER A 240 13.23 56.37 -56.41
C SER A 240 13.22 55.33 -57.51
N THR A 241 12.38 55.59 -58.52
CA THR A 241 12.63 55.65 -59.98
C THR A 241 11.38 55.24 -60.74
#